data_AF-A0A9P0J858-F1
#
_entry.id   AF-A0A9P0J858-F1
#
_cell.length_a   1.000
_cell.length_b   1.000
_cell.length_c   1.000
_cell.angle_alpha   90.00
_cell.angle_beta   90.00
_cell.angle_gamma   90.00
#
_symmetry.space_group_name_H-M   'P 1'
#
loop_
_entity.id
_entity.type
_entity.pdbx_description
1 polymer ?
#
loop_
_entity_poly.entity_id
_entity_poly.type
_entity_poly.pdbx_seq_one_letter_code
_entity_poly.pdbx_strand_id
1 'polypeptide(L)'
;MNMLKDSRVKEYVSSLEGWNPVQCMPLYCQCFNEHVSENAHSVTAHPFSNNMAELAATQGPKSIRSITMYISTTSYFNGDTMKYLVNEMLQSKDVATIEQYYNVLDQNFKMHPPCAQYMDKEYEKLLLLSYRKYFGEMSLWDYIIELLNQITTGDILYGDNEAYDLAFKRCLSFCICILQIDFEVSKRKNVRSLVAKCLNYHSRKTRMSVITKLLDMLYNTGYDFLTQVIDLALLVNQLK
;
A
#
# COMPACT_ATOMS: atom_id res chain seq x y z
N MET A 1 -20.64 16.05 1.95
CA MET A 1 -20.70 15.90 0.48
C MET A 1 -20.21 14.51 0.14
N ASN A 2 -20.84 13.78 -0.78
CA ASN A 2 -20.33 12.47 -1.25
C ASN A 2 -19.35 12.74 -2.40
N MET A 3 -18.06 12.40 -2.22
CA MET A 3 -17.01 12.76 -3.19
C MET A 3 -17.24 12.12 -4.56
N LEU A 4 -17.83 10.91 -4.62
CA LEU A 4 -18.07 10.20 -5.88
C LEU A 4 -19.16 10.86 -6.73
N LYS A 5 -19.87 11.86 -6.18
CA LYS A 5 -20.82 12.69 -6.92
C LYS A 5 -20.22 14.03 -7.40
N ASP A 6 -19.02 14.42 -6.93
CA ASP A 6 -18.31 15.64 -7.34
C ASP A 6 -17.94 15.57 -8.84
N SER A 7 -18.09 16.68 -9.56
CA SER A 7 -17.84 16.74 -11.00
C SER A 7 -16.38 16.47 -11.34
N ARG A 8 -15.42 16.94 -10.53
CA ARG A 8 -13.98 16.72 -10.75
C ARG A 8 -13.61 15.25 -10.60
N VAL A 9 -14.23 14.57 -9.64
CA VAL A 9 -14.04 13.12 -9.45
C VAL A 9 -14.64 12.34 -10.61
N LYS A 10 -15.80 12.75 -11.13
CA LYS A 10 -16.39 12.13 -12.33
C LYS A 10 -15.56 12.34 -13.59
N GLU A 11 -15.01 13.53 -13.78
CA GLU A 11 -14.09 13.85 -14.87
C GLU A 11 -12.82 13.00 -14.77
N TYR A 12 -12.22 12.92 -13.57
CA TYR A 12 -11.08 12.04 -13.33
C TYR A 12 -11.40 10.59 -13.67
N VAL A 13 -12.50 10.03 -13.15
CA VAL A 13 -12.92 8.65 -13.46
C VAL A 13 -13.16 8.44 -14.95
N SER A 14 -13.74 9.43 -15.63
CA SER A 14 -13.98 9.37 -17.08
C SER A 14 -12.67 9.41 -17.87
N SER A 15 -11.67 10.16 -17.41
CA SER A 15 -10.32 10.20 -18.00
C SER A 15 -9.55 8.88 -17.87
N LEU A 16 -10.00 7.98 -16.99
CA LEU A 16 -9.41 6.64 -16.88
C LEU A 16 -9.86 5.71 -18.00
N GLU A 17 -10.87 6.04 -18.81
CA GLU A 17 -11.31 5.23 -19.97
C GLU A 17 -11.57 3.73 -19.66
N GLY A 18 -12.01 3.43 -18.43
CA GLY A 18 -12.22 2.05 -17.97
C GLY A 18 -10.99 1.36 -17.40
N TRP A 19 -9.82 2.02 -17.39
CA TRP A 19 -8.64 1.60 -16.63
C TRP A 19 -8.84 1.85 -15.14
N ASN A 20 -8.13 1.09 -14.31
CA ASN A 20 -8.08 1.36 -12.89
C ASN A 20 -7.27 2.65 -12.61
N PRO A 21 -7.68 3.46 -11.61
CA PRO A 21 -7.00 4.72 -11.26
C PRO A 21 -5.52 4.50 -10.92
N VAL A 22 -5.24 3.36 -10.30
CA VAL A 22 -3.88 2.92 -10.03
C VAL A 22 -3.27 2.31 -11.29
N GLN A 23 -2.56 3.12 -12.06
CA GLN A 23 -1.68 2.67 -13.15
C GLN A 23 -0.38 2.03 -12.64
N CYS A 24 -0.38 1.46 -11.43
CA CYS A 24 0.68 0.56 -10.94
C CYS A 24 0.56 -0.78 -11.69
N MET A 25 0.62 -0.81 -13.02
CA MET A 25 0.74 -2.08 -13.72
C MET A 25 2.19 -2.55 -13.54
N PRO A 26 2.41 -3.70 -12.88
CA PRO A 26 3.74 -4.26 -12.79
C PRO A 26 4.17 -4.59 -14.22
N LEU A 27 5.20 -3.89 -14.69
CA LEU A 27 5.70 -3.99 -16.08
C LEU A 27 6.08 -5.43 -16.48
N TYR A 28 6.23 -6.33 -15.50
CA TYR A 28 6.83 -7.65 -15.67
C TYR A 28 6.04 -8.83 -15.07
N CYS A 29 4.94 -8.64 -14.32
CA CYS A 29 4.18 -9.81 -13.79
C CYS A 29 3.30 -10.39 -14.91
N GLN A 30 3.72 -11.54 -15.44
CA GLN A 30 2.99 -12.24 -16.50
C GLN A 30 1.56 -12.64 -16.06
N CYS A 31 1.27 -12.78 -14.76
CA CYS A 31 -0.08 -13.10 -14.27
C CYS A 31 -1.16 -12.06 -14.64
N PHE A 32 -0.77 -10.89 -15.14
CA PHE A 32 -1.73 -9.91 -15.67
C PHE A 32 -2.13 -10.19 -17.13
N ASN A 33 -1.36 -11.00 -17.87
CA ASN A 33 -1.70 -11.47 -19.21
C ASN A 33 -2.71 -12.63 -19.16
N GLU A 34 -3.60 -12.71 -20.15
CA GLU A 34 -4.76 -13.62 -20.15
C GLU A 34 -4.42 -15.12 -20.16
N HIS A 35 -3.15 -15.51 -20.36
CA HIS A 35 -2.72 -16.89 -20.57
C HIS A 35 -1.49 -17.27 -19.76
N VAL A 36 -1.66 -17.52 -18.46
CA VAL A 36 -0.56 -17.96 -17.60
C VAL A 36 -0.92 -19.20 -16.80
N SER A 37 0.01 -20.17 -16.79
CA SER A 37 -0.10 -21.40 -15.99
C SER A 37 -0.07 -21.06 -14.50
N GLU A 38 -0.70 -21.89 -13.67
CA GLU A 38 -0.71 -21.76 -12.19
C GLU A 38 0.70 -21.66 -11.56
N ASN A 39 1.75 -21.95 -12.35
CA ASN A 39 3.15 -22.02 -11.94
C ASN A 39 4.04 -20.86 -12.42
N ALA A 40 3.52 -19.74 -12.93
CA ALA A 40 4.39 -18.63 -13.39
C ALA A 40 5.30 -18.03 -12.31
N HIS A 41 4.93 -18.16 -11.04
CA HIS A 41 5.80 -17.83 -9.91
C HIS A 41 6.20 -19.07 -9.12
N SER A 42 6.28 -20.25 -9.77
CA SER A 42 6.72 -21.51 -9.16
C SER A 42 7.87 -21.25 -8.20
N VAL A 43 7.81 -21.78 -6.98
CA VAL A 43 8.68 -21.61 -5.78
C VAL A 43 10.19 -21.36 -6.07
N THR A 44 10.51 -20.25 -6.72
CA THR A 44 11.86 -19.89 -7.19
C THR A 44 12.33 -18.59 -6.56
N ALA A 45 11.40 -17.80 -6.03
CA ALA A 45 11.71 -16.62 -5.25
C ALA A 45 11.80 -16.97 -3.76
N HIS A 46 12.88 -16.56 -3.11
CA HIS A 46 13.10 -16.79 -1.68
C HIS A 46 13.19 -15.47 -0.93
N PRO A 47 12.68 -15.40 0.31
CA PRO A 47 12.79 -14.20 1.11
C PRO A 47 14.27 -13.91 1.40
N PHE A 48 14.68 -12.68 1.16
CA PHE A 48 16.00 -12.20 1.54
C PHE A 48 16.10 -12.11 3.07
N SER A 49 17.30 -12.33 3.61
CA SER A 49 17.52 -12.35 5.06
C SER A 49 17.23 -10.99 5.70
N ASN A 50 16.24 -10.95 6.62
CA ASN A 50 15.81 -9.75 7.35
C ASN A 50 16.97 -8.99 8.01
N ASN A 51 17.96 -9.73 8.54
CA ASN A 51 19.08 -9.16 9.26
C ASN A 51 19.89 -8.18 8.41
N MET A 52 20.00 -8.42 7.09
CA MET A 52 20.79 -7.56 6.20
C MET A 52 20.08 -6.24 5.87
N ALA A 53 18.74 -6.24 5.76
CA ALA A 53 17.97 -5.01 5.54
C ALA A 53 18.00 -4.11 6.78
N GLU A 54 17.84 -4.70 7.97
CA GLU A 54 17.98 -4.00 9.25
C GLU A 54 19.43 -3.52 9.48
N LEU A 55 20.44 -4.32 9.15
CA LEU A 55 21.85 -3.93 9.24
C LEU A 55 22.21 -2.80 8.26
N ALA A 56 21.74 -2.85 7.02
CA ALA A 56 22.04 -1.81 6.01
C ALA A 56 21.34 -0.47 6.30
N ALA A 57 20.20 -0.50 6.99
CA ALA A 57 19.51 0.70 7.46
C ALA A 57 20.14 1.33 8.73
N THR A 58 20.89 0.54 9.51
CA THR A 58 21.51 0.99 10.77
C THR A 58 23.00 1.35 10.65
N GLN A 59 23.69 0.95 9.58
CA GLN A 59 25.09 1.33 9.34
C GLN A 59 25.23 2.74 8.77
N GLY A 60 26.19 3.51 9.31
CA GLY A 60 26.60 4.81 8.77
C GLY A 60 27.77 4.64 7.79
N PRO A 61 27.72 5.24 6.57
CA PRO A 61 26.61 5.98 5.97
C PRO A 61 25.47 5.08 5.48
N LYS A 62 24.21 5.56 5.59
CA LYS A 62 23.00 4.84 5.18
C LYS A 62 23.11 4.40 3.72
N SER A 63 23.17 3.10 3.48
CA SER A 63 23.29 2.49 2.15
C SER A 63 21.96 1.87 1.69
N ILE A 64 20.83 2.46 2.12
CA ILE A 64 19.47 1.94 1.87
C ILE A 64 19.24 1.73 0.36
N ARG A 65 19.73 2.64 -0.49
CA ARG A 65 19.66 2.48 -1.96
C ARG A 65 20.37 1.22 -2.44
N SER A 66 21.48 0.81 -1.82
CA SER A 66 22.18 -0.43 -2.20
C SER A 66 21.35 -1.67 -1.90
N ILE A 67 20.40 -1.60 -0.96
CA ILE A 67 19.51 -2.72 -0.60
C ILE A 67 18.64 -3.15 -1.79
N THR A 68 18.32 -2.24 -2.73
CA THR A 68 17.55 -2.60 -3.93
C THR A 68 18.22 -3.68 -4.76
N MET A 69 19.56 -3.82 -4.69
CA MET A 69 20.31 -4.83 -5.43
C MET A 69 19.98 -6.27 -5.00
N TYR A 70 19.39 -6.44 -3.83
CA TYR A 70 18.96 -7.74 -3.32
C TYR A 70 17.55 -8.13 -3.79
N ILE A 71 16.81 -7.21 -4.42
CA ILE A 71 15.54 -7.51 -5.06
C ILE A 71 15.85 -7.98 -6.48
N SER A 72 15.53 -9.24 -6.77
CA SER A 72 15.70 -9.86 -8.08
C SER A 72 14.49 -10.70 -8.42
N THR A 73 14.46 -11.32 -9.60
CA THR A 73 13.40 -12.26 -9.96
C THR A 73 13.30 -13.47 -9.02
N THR A 74 14.36 -13.79 -8.27
CA THR A 74 14.45 -14.93 -7.37
C THR A 74 14.64 -14.55 -5.90
N SER A 75 14.65 -13.25 -5.56
CA SER A 75 14.77 -12.80 -4.17
C SER A 75 13.91 -11.57 -3.90
N TYR A 76 13.25 -11.56 -2.74
CA TYR A 76 12.28 -10.53 -2.35
C TYR A 76 12.35 -10.22 -0.85
N PHE A 77 11.81 -9.08 -0.44
CA PHE A 77 11.59 -8.77 0.97
C PHE A 77 10.24 -9.28 1.45
N ASN A 78 10.26 -10.09 2.51
CA ASN A 78 9.05 -10.62 3.15
C ASN A 78 8.30 -9.53 3.95
N GLY A 79 7.12 -9.89 4.46
CA GLY A 79 6.24 -8.98 5.19
C GLY A 79 6.88 -8.36 6.42
N ASP A 80 7.74 -9.08 7.16
CA ASP A 80 8.43 -8.52 8.33
C ASP A 80 9.44 -7.44 7.94
N THR A 81 10.23 -7.71 6.89
CA THR A 81 11.18 -6.73 6.37
C THR A 81 10.44 -5.51 5.80
N MET A 82 9.35 -5.72 5.06
CA MET A 82 8.54 -4.61 4.57
C MET A 82 7.94 -3.77 5.72
N LYS A 83 7.52 -4.39 6.82
CA LYS A 83 7.05 -3.65 8.00
C LYS A 83 8.13 -2.75 8.59
N TYR A 84 9.34 -3.31 8.74
CA TYR A 84 10.49 -2.53 9.20
C TYR A 84 10.74 -1.32 8.29
N LEU A 85 10.85 -1.54 6.99
CA LEU A 85 11.12 -0.47 6.01
C LEU A 85 10.02 0.60 6.00
N VAL A 86 8.74 0.21 6.07
CA VAL A 86 7.62 1.15 6.16
C VAL A 86 7.67 1.94 7.47
N ASN A 87 7.99 1.29 8.60
CA ASN A 87 8.12 1.96 9.88
C ASN A 87 9.26 2.97 9.88
N GLU A 88 10.45 2.61 9.39
CA GLU A 88 11.58 3.52 9.28
C GLU A 88 11.28 4.71 8.35
N MET A 89 10.59 4.46 7.23
CA MET A 89 10.14 5.51 6.33
C MET A 89 9.23 6.52 7.05
N LEU A 90 8.23 6.03 7.78
CA LEU A 90 7.26 6.86 8.53
C LEU A 90 7.89 7.62 9.70
N GLN A 91 8.98 7.12 10.27
CA GLN A 91 9.71 7.77 11.37
C GLN A 91 10.84 8.69 10.89
N SER A 92 11.18 8.64 9.60
CA SER A 92 12.26 9.46 9.05
C SER A 92 11.91 10.94 9.04
N LYS A 93 12.89 11.76 9.42
CA LYS A 93 12.81 13.24 9.36
C LYS A 93 13.52 13.82 8.14
N ASP A 94 14.09 12.96 7.31
CA ASP A 94 14.86 13.34 6.12
C ASP A 94 14.15 12.84 4.85
N VAL A 95 13.84 13.79 3.95
CA VAL A 95 13.15 13.56 2.67
C VAL A 95 13.91 12.59 1.78
N ALA A 96 15.23 12.73 1.69
CA ALA A 96 16.04 11.85 0.84
C ALA A 96 15.99 10.39 1.34
N THR A 97 16.05 10.20 2.66
CA THR A 97 15.90 8.88 3.30
C THR A 97 14.51 8.27 3.06
N ILE A 98 13.44 9.08 3.13
CA ILE A 98 12.07 8.63 2.85
C ILE A 98 11.98 8.07 1.43
N GLU A 99 12.48 8.81 0.45
CA GLU A 99 12.49 8.37 -0.95
C GLU A 99 13.32 7.10 -1.13
N GLN A 100 14.44 6.93 -0.42
CA GLN A 100 15.22 5.68 -0.49
C GLN A 100 14.43 4.48 0.01
N TYR A 101 13.75 4.57 1.16
CA TYR A 101 12.90 3.49 1.66
C TYR A 101 11.74 3.20 0.71
N TYR A 102 11.08 4.24 0.21
CA TYR A 102 9.99 4.09 -0.75
C TYR A 102 10.46 3.39 -2.03
N ASN A 103 11.61 3.76 -2.58
CA ASN A 103 12.18 3.13 -3.77
C ASN A 103 12.46 1.63 -3.56
N VAL A 104 12.91 1.23 -2.36
CA VAL A 104 13.10 -0.18 -2.02
C VAL A 104 11.76 -0.92 -2.01
N LEU A 105 10.75 -0.35 -1.35
CA LEU A 105 9.40 -0.93 -1.27
C LEU A 105 8.74 -1.04 -2.67
N ASP A 106 8.83 0.03 -3.45
CA ASP A 106 8.29 0.11 -4.81
C ASP A 106 8.97 -0.89 -5.75
N GLN A 107 10.30 -1.03 -5.68
CA GLN A 107 11.03 -2.02 -6.46
C GLN A 107 10.63 -3.45 -6.08
N ASN A 108 10.48 -3.74 -4.77
CA ASN A 108 10.05 -5.05 -4.29
C ASN A 108 8.66 -5.38 -4.82
N PHE A 109 7.75 -4.40 -4.80
CA PHE A 109 6.39 -4.54 -5.29
C PHE A 109 6.28 -4.69 -6.81
N LYS A 110 7.05 -3.92 -7.57
CA LYS A 110 7.07 -4.02 -9.04
C LYS A 110 7.62 -5.38 -9.51
N MET A 111 8.60 -5.93 -8.81
CA MET A 111 9.18 -7.23 -9.13
C MET A 111 8.33 -8.40 -8.59
N HIS A 112 7.76 -8.23 -7.40
CA HIS A 112 6.98 -9.23 -6.67
C HIS A 112 5.63 -8.66 -6.22
N PRO A 113 4.67 -8.46 -7.14
CA PRO A 113 3.34 -7.98 -6.78
C PRO A 113 2.51 -9.12 -6.13
N PRO A 114 1.36 -8.83 -5.50
CA PRO A 114 0.51 -9.83 -4.83
C PRO A 114 -0.14 -10.85 -5.79
N CYS A 115 0.31 -10.98 -7.05
CA CYS A 115 -0.22 -11.92 -8.04
C CYS A 115 0.04 -13.40 -7.68
N ALA A 116 1.11 -13.67 -6.91
CA ALA A 116 1.49 -15.02 -6.44
C ALA A 116 0.99 -15.31 -5.02
N GLN A 117 0.65 -16.59 -4.73
CA GLN A 117 0.11 -16.99 -3.41
C GLN A 117 1.07 -16.68 -2.25
N TYR A 118 2.40 -16.79 -2.45
CA TYR A 118 3.35 -16.44 -1.39
C TYR A 118 3.38 -14.93 -1.14
N MET A 119 3.39 -14.11 -2.19
CA MET A 119 3.35 -12.64 -2.03
C MET A 119 2.03 -12.15 -1.46
N ASP A 120 0.89 -12.75 -1.84
CA ASP A 120 -0.40 -12.46 -1.21
C ASP A 120 -0.31 -12.63 0.32
N LYS A 121 0.28 -13.72 0.80
CA LYS A 121 0.51 -13.94 2.24
C LYS A 121 1.45 -12.91 2.85
N GLU A 122 2.51 -12.50 2.16
CA GLU A 122 3.46 -11.51 2.68
C GLU A 122 2.87 -10.10 2.74
N TYR A 123 2.07 -9.70 1.75
CA TYR A 123 1.34 -8.43 1.77
C TYR A 123 0.16 -8.43 2.75
N GLU A 124 -0.53 -9.57 2.90
CA GLU A 124 -1.51 -9.75 3.97
C GLU A 124 -0.84 -9.60 5.35
N LYS A 125 0.31 -10.25 5.54
CA LYS A 125 1.10 -10.13 6.76
C LYS A 125 1.53 -8.69 7.02
N LEU A 126 1.97 -7.96 6.00
CA LEU A 126 2.32 -6.54 6.09
C LEU A 126 1.13 -5.69 6.56
N LEU A 127 -0.01 -5.82 5.89
CA LEU A 127 -1.16 -4.92 6.09
C LEU A 127 -1.98 -5.26 7.33
N LEU A 128 -2.19 -6.55 7.65
CA LEU A 128 -3.19 -6.98 8.63
C LEU A 128 -2.62 -7.60 9.92
N LEU A 129 -1.38 -8.08 9.93
CA LEU A 129 -0.80 -8.63 11.17
C LEU A 129 -0.13 -7.52 11.98
N SER A 130 -0.48 -7.43 13.26
CA SER A 130 0.23 -6.53 14.19
C SER A 130 1.65 -7.03 14.47
N TYR A 131 2.53 -6.11 14.84
CA TYR A 131 3.87 -6.44 15.28
C TYR A 131 4.26 -5.51 16.43
N ARG A 132 4.62 -6.07 17.58
CA ARG A 132 4.84 -5.33 18.84
C ARG A 132 5.83 -4.16 18.76
N LYS A 133 6.71 -4.14 17.76
CA LYS A 133 7.74 -3.10 17.61
C LYS A 133 7.34 -1.93 16.70
N TYR A 134 6.32 -2.10 15.87
CA TYR A 134 6.00 -1.14 14.80
C TYR A 134 4.56 -0.64 14.92
N PHE A 135 4.31 0.55 14.38
CA PHE A 135 2.96 1.12 14.23
C PHE A 135 2.14 1.19 15.53
N GLY A 136 2.79 1.41 16.68
CA GLY A 136 2.09 1.45 17.98
C GLY A 136 1.40 0.13 18.33
N GLU A 137 1.97 -1.00 17.92
CA GLU A 137 1.42 -2.36 18.09
C GLU A 137 0.14 -2.64 17.26
N MET A 138 -0.22 -1.73 16.35
CA MET A 138 -1.34 -1.91 15.42
C MET A 138 -0.91 -2.68 14.16
N SER A 139 -1.89 -3.12 13.36
CA SER A 139 -1.62 -3.48 11.96
C SER A 139 -1.30 -2.21 11.17
N LEU A 140 -0.56 -2.32 10.05
CA LEU A 140 -0.29 -1.15 9.21
C LEU A 140 -1.59 -0.50 8.71
N TRP A 141 -2.59 -1.33 8.37
CA TRP A 141 -3.89 -0.82 7.95
C TRP A 141 -4.61 -0.04 9.06
N ASP A 142 -4.68 -0.59 10.28
CA ASP A 142 -5.32 0.11 11.40
C ASP A 142 -4.56 1.40 11.76
N TYR A 143 -3.23 1.38 11.66
CA TYR A 143 -2.39 2.57 11.86
C TYR A 143 -2.67 3.67 10.83
N ILE A 144 -2.81 3.32 9.54
CA ILE A 144 -3.18 4.29 8.50
C ILE A 144 -4.56 4.87 8.77
N ILE A 145 -5.55 4.05 9.16
CA ILE A 145 -6.89 4.54 9.50
C ILE A 145 -6.85 5.48 10.70
N GLU A 146 -6.04 5.18 11.71
CA GLU A 146 -5.84 6.04 12.88
C GLU A 146 -5.23 7.39 12.48
N LEU A 147 -4.19 7.39 11.64
CA LEU A 147 -3.59 8.64 11.12
C LEU A 147 -4.59 9.45 10.30
N LEU A 148 -5.35 8.81 9.40
CA LEU A 148 -6.39 9.48 8.63
C LEU A 148 -7.45 10.11 9.55
N ASN A 149 -7.84 9.42 10.61
CA ASN A 149 -8.78 9.95 11.61
C ASN A 149 -8.20 11.17 12.32
N GLN A 150 -6.96 11.09 12.81
CA GLN A 150 -6.25 12.19 13.49
C GLN A 150 -6.07 13.42 12.57
N ILE A 151 -5.82 13.20 11.28
CA ILE A 151 -5.76 14.28 10.28
C ILE A 151 -7.14 14.95 10.14
N THR A 152 -8.23 14.18 10.12
CA THR A 152 -9.58 14.76 10.01
C THR A 152 -10.07 15.48 11.27
N THR A 153 -9.61 15.07 12.45
CA THR A 153 -9.95 15.72 13.72
C THR A 153 -9.07 16.94 14.00
N GLY A 154 -7.97 17.10 13.25
CA GLY A 154 -7.00 18.18 13.45
C GLY A 154 -5.97 17.87 14.55
N ASP A 155 -5.92 16.63 15.05
CA ASP A 155 -4.91 16.19 16.02
C ASP A 155 -3.51 16.06 15.37
N ILE A 156 -3.48 15.83 14.05
CA ILE A 156 -2.28 15.94 13.23
C ILE A 156 -2.47 17.06 12.21
N LEU A 157 -1.51 17.99 12.17
CA LEU A 157 -1.45 19.06 11.19
C LEU A 157 -0.68 18.58 9.94
N TYR A 158 -1.37 17.88 9.06
CA TYR A 158 -0.83 17.52 7.74
C TYR A 158 -0.61 18.79 6.91
N GLY A 159 0.55 18.93 6.28
CA GLY A 159 0.98 20.14 5.57
C GLY A 159 2.03 20.98 6.31
N ASP A 160 2.24 20.73 7.61
CA ASP A 160 3.20 21.49 8.43
C ASP A 160 4.62 20.89 8.38
N ASN A 161 4.75 19.62 7.96
CA ASN A 161 6.01 18.89 7.99
C ASN A 161 6.20 18.08 6.71
N GLU A 162 6.99 18.62 5.79
CA GLU A 162 7.26 18.03 4.47
C GLU A 162 7.73 16.56 4.54
N ALA A 163 8.57 16.21 5.50
CA ALA A 163 9.05 14.84 5.65
C ALA A 163 7.93 13.90 6.09
N TYR A 164 7.14 14.30 7.09
CA TYR A 164 5.98 13.52 7.53
C TYR A 164 4.96 13.37 6.41
N ASP A 165 4.62 14.48 5.74
CA ASP A 165 3.62 14.54 4.69
C ASP A 165 3.99 13.61 3.53
N LEU A 166 5.26 13.66 3.11
CA LEU A 166 5.80 12.78 2.08
C LEU A 166 5.77 11.31 2.51
N ALA A 167 6.26 10.99 3.72
CA ALA A 167 6.30 9.61 4.21
C ALA A 167 4.89 9.00 4.29
N PHE A 168 3.93 9.77 4.78
CA PHE A 168 2.53 9.37 4.83
C PHE A 168 1.96 9.16 3.42
N LYS A 169 2.15 10.12 2.51
CA LYS A 169 1.68 10.04 1.12
C LYS A 169 2.24 8.82 0.39
N ARG A 170 3.54 8.55 0.55
CA ARG A 170 4.21 7.36 -0.01
C ARG A 170 3.65 6.07 0.57
N CYS A 171 3.47 6.01 1.89
CA CYS A 171 2.89 4.85 2.57
C CYS A 171 1.45 4.56 2.10
N LEU A 172 0.61 5.59 2.07
CA LEU A 172 -0.78 5.48 1.63
C LEU A 172 -0.87 5.04 0.16
N SER A 173 -0.09 5.67 -0.72
CA SER A 173 -0.02 5.30 -2.13
C SER A 173 0.44 3.85 -2.33
N PHE A 174 1.44 3.40 -1.56
CA PHE A 174 1.94 2.03 -1.61
C PHE A 174 0.86 1.02 -1.21
N CYS A 175 0.15 1.29 -0.11
CA CYS A 175 -0.93 0.43 0.35
C CYS A 175 -2.06 0.35 -0.67
N ILE A 176 -2.45 1.47 -1.28
CA ILE A 176 -3.47 1.49 -2.34
C ILE A 176 -3.03 0.67 -3.56
N CYS A 177 -1.77 0.77 -4.00
CA CYS A 177 -1.27 -0.06 -5.10
C CYS A 177 -1.35 -1.55 -4.76
N ILE A 178 -0.96 -1.98 -3.55
CA ILE A 178 -1.10 -3.38 -3.12
C ILE A 178 -2.56 -3.82 -3.18
N LEU A 179 -3.47 -3.05 -2.58
CA LEU A 179 -4.87 -3.39 -2.47
C LEU A 179 -5.56 -3.46 -3.84
N GLN A 180 -5.25 -2.54 -4.76
CA GLN A 180 -5.83 -2.54 -6.11
C GLN A 180 -5.34 -3.75 -6.92
N ILE A 181 -4.05 -4.05 -6.88
CA ILE A 181 -3.51 -5.19 -7.64
C ILE A 181 -4.08 -6.50 -7.11
N ASP A 182 -4.07 -6.70 -5.80
CA ASP A 182 -4.67 -7.89 -5.21
C ASP A 182 -6.16 -8.01 -5.57
N PHE A 183 -6.92 -6.91 -5.54
CA PHE A 183 -8.33 -6.93 -5.91
C PHE A 183 -8.56 -7.48 -7.32
N GLU A 184 -7.78 -7.04 -8.31
CA GLU A 184 -7.89 -7.54 -9.69
C GLU A 184 -7.53 -9.03 -9.81
N VAL A 185 -6.48 -9.47 -9.13
CA VAL A 185 -6.06 -10.88 -9.11
C VAL A 185 -7.11 -11.74 -8.42
N SER A 186 -7.58 -11.31 -7.26
CA SER A 186 -8.58 -11.99 -6.45
C SER A 186 -9.91 -12.12 -7.18
N LYS A 187 -10.34 -11.07 -7.91
CA LYS A 187 -11.54 -11.09 -8.76
C LYS A 187 -11.45 -12.16 -9.85
N ARG A 188 -10.31 -12.28 -10.54
CA ARG A 188 -10.08 -13.32 -11.57
C ARG A 188 -10.08 -14.73 -10.98
N LYS A 189 -9.51 -14.89 -9.78
CA LYS A 189 -9.43 -16.18 -9.07
C LYS A 189 -10.68 -16.53 -8.26
N ASN A 190 -11.69 -15.64 -8.22
CA ASN A 190 -12.88 -15.77 -7.38
C ASN A 190 -12.57 -16.03 -5.89
N VAL A 191 -11.59 -15.31 -5.34
CA VAL A 191 -11.21 -15.38 -3.93
C VAL A 191 -11.40 -14.04 -3.24
N ARG A 192 -11.44 -14.07 -1.90
CA ARG A 192 -11.61 -12.87 -1.09
C ARG A 192 -10.36 -11.98 -1.13
N SER A 193 -10.51 -10.78 -1.69
CA SER A 193 -9.44 -9.78 -1.76
C SER A 193 -9.02 -9.24 -0.40
N LEU A 194 -7.79 -8.76 -0.33
CA LEU A 194 -7.17 -8.10 0.80
C LEU A 194 -7.90 -6.83 1.20
N VAL A 195 -8.39 -6.04 0.25
CA VAL A 195 -9.25 -4.88 0.57
C VAL A 195 -10.54 -5.32 1.28
N ALA A 196 -11.16 -6.43 0.85
CA ALA A 196 -12.32 -6.98 1.55
C ALA A 196 -11.98 -7.50 2.96
N LYS A 197 -10.76 -7.96 3.19
CA LYS A 197 -10.26 -8.30 4.53
C LYS A 197 -10.05 -7.03 5.38
N CYS A 198 -9.35 -6.01 4.87
CA CYS A 198 -9.14 -4.70 5.51
C CYS A 198 -10.44 -4.01 5.96
N LEU A 199 -11.50 -4.11 5.16
CA LEU A 199 -12.80 -3.51 5.47
C LEU A 199 -13.71 -4.39 6.35
N ASN A 200 -13.27 -5.60 6.72
CA ASN A 200 -14.14 -6.63 7.28
C ASN A 200 -15.43 -6.83 6.44
N TYR A 201 -15.30 -6.75 5.12
CA TYR A 201 -16.37 -6.94 4.16
C TYR A 201 -16.89 -8.38 4.27
N HIS A 202 -18.21 -8.57 4.41
CA HIS A 202 -18.91 -9.81 4.80
C HIS A 202 -18.94 -10.17 6.31
N SER A 203 -18.44 -9.33 7.21
CA SER A 203 -18.72 -9.48 8.65
C SER A 203 -20.06 -8.84 9.04
N ARG A 204 -20.63 -9.22 10.20
CA ARG A 204 -21.85 -8.58 10.74
C ARG A 204 -21.70 -7.07 10.98
N LYS A 205 -20.46 -6.56 11.08
CA LYS A 205 -20.13 -5.14 11.28
C LYS A 205 -19.03 -4.74 10.29
N THR A 206 -19.40 -4.45 9.05
CA THR A 206 -18.45 -3.96 8.04
C THR A 206 -17.95 -2.55 8.41
N ARG A 207 -16.70 -2.24 8.06
CA ARG A 207 -16.11 -0.90 8.26
C ARG A 207 -16.38 0.04 7.09
N MET A 208 -17.13 -0.40 6.09
CA MET A 208 -17.30 0.30 4.81
C MET A 208 -17.95 1.68 4.96
N SER A 209 -18.99 1.81 5.80
CA SER A 209 -19.67 3.09 6.04
C SER A 209 -18.77 4.08 6.77
N VAL A 210 -18.01 3.60 7.77
CA VAL A 210 -17.04 4.40 8.54
C VAL A 210 -15.96 4.93 7.61
N ILE A 211 -15.38 4.05 6.79
CA ILE A 211 -14.31 4.41 5.87
C ILE A 211 -14.81 5.33 4.77
N THR A 212 -16.00 5.10 4.22
CA THR A 212 -16.60 6.01 3.23
C THR A 212 -16.77 7.42 3.80
N LYS A 213 -17.29 7.53 5.04
CA LYS A 213 -17.46 8.83 5.71
C LYS A 213 -16.11 9.52 5.96
N LEU A 214 -15.11 8.77 6.38
CA LEU A 214 -13.76 9.27 6.61
C LEU A 214 -13.14 9.84 5.32
N LEU A 215 -13.24 9.09 4.20
CA LEU A 215 -12.71 9.53 2.92
C LEU A 215 -13.48 10.75 2.38
N ASP A 216 -14.80 10.82 2.57
CA ASP A 216 -15.57 12.03 2.24
C ASP A 216 -15.09 13.24 3.07
N MET A 217 -14.77 13.07 4.36
CA MET A 217 -14.22 14.16 5.18
C MET A 217 -12.85 14.62 4.68
N LEU A 218 -11.94 13.67 4.44
CA LEU A 218 -10.60 13.94 3.90
C LEU A 218 -10.65 14.64 2.54
N TYR A 219 -11.60 14.28 1.68
CA TYR A 219 -11.76 14.91 0.36
C TYR A 219 -11.96 16.44 0.46
N ASN A 220 -12.57 16.91 1.55
CA ASN A 220 -12.88 18.33 1.76
C ASN A 220 -11.73 19.12 2.42
N THR A 221 -10.60 18.49 2.71
CA THR A 221 -9.46 19.14 3.40
C THR A 221 -8.58 19.98 2.49
N GLY A 222 -8.53 19.67 1.19
CA GLY A 222 -7.65 20.36 0.24
C GLY A 222 -6.19 19.89 0.24
N TYR A 223 -5.85 18.84 1.00
CA TYR A 223 -4.46 18.32 1.07
C TYR A 223 -3.97 17.75 -0.27
N ASP A 224 -2.65 17.65 -0.43
CA ASP A 224 -2.04 17.23 -1.70
C ASP A 224 -2.09 15.69 -1.94
N PHE A 225 -2.60 14.92 -0.98
CA PHE A 225 -2.84 13.48 -1.10
C PHE A 225 -4.30 13.12 -1.47
N LEU A 226 -5.09 14.10 -1.91
CA LEU A 226 -6.49 13.90 -2.32
C LEU A 226 -6.65 12.83 -3.41
N THR A 227 -5.69 12.68 -4.32
CA THR A 227 -5.71 11.62 -5.32
C THR A 227 -5.72 10.24 -4.66
N GLN A 228 -4.88 10.01 -3.64
CA GLN A 228 -4.89 8.75 -2.89
C GLN A 228 -6.23 8.51 -2.17
N VAL A 229 -6.87 9.56 -1.66
CA VAL A 229 -8.22 9.47 -1.06
C VAL A 229 -9.25 9.03 -2.09
N ILE A 230 -9.22 9.62 -3.29
CA ILE A 230 -10.11 9.27 -4.41
C ILE A 230 -9.87 7.82 -4.83
N ASP A 231 -8.62 7.41 -5.03
CA ASP A 231 -8.26 6.06 -5.48
C ASP A 231 -8.77 5.00 -4.50
N LEU A 232 -8.57 5.22 -3.20
CA LEU A 232 -9.09 4.33 -2.17
C LEU A 232 -10.62 4.32 -2.15
N ALA A 233 -11.27 5.47 -2.33
CA ALA A 233 -12.74 5.55 -2.38
C ALA A 233 -13.32 4.80 -3.58
N LEU A 234 -12.66 4.87 -4.74
CA LEU A 234 -13.02 4.12 -5.94
C LEU A 234 -12.88 2.61 -5.69
N LEU A 235 -11.76 2.16 -5.14
CA LEU A 235 -11.54 0.76 -4.80
C LEU A 235 -12.56 0.23 -3.78
N VAL A 236 -12.87 1.00 -2.74
CA VAL A 236 -13.92 0.65 -1.76
C VAL A 236 -15.29 0.55 -2.43
N ASN A 237 -15.58 1.41 -3.42
CA ASN A 237 -16.85 1.39 -4.13
C ASN A 237 -16.98 0.21 -5.09
N GLN A 238 -15.87 -0.33 -5.62
CA GLN A 238 -15.86 -1.53 -6.47
C GLN A 238 -16.25 -2.82 -5.71
N LEU A 239 -16.26 -2.81 -4.38
CA LEU A 239 -16.67 -3.95 -3.57
C LEU A 239 -18.19 -4.06 -3.39
N LYS A 240 -18.93 -2.96 -3.59
CA LYS A 240 -20.39 -2.91 -3.42
C LYS A 240 -21.13 -3.65 -4.52
#